data_AF-A0A7C7H0J4-F1
#
_entry.id   AF-A0A7C7H0J4-F1
#
_cell.length_a   1.000
_cell.length_b   1.000
_cell.length_c   1.000
_cell.angle_alpha   90.00
_cell.angle_beta   90.00
_cell.angle_gamma   90.00
#
_symmetry.space_group_name_H-M   'P 1'
#
loop_
_entity.id
_entity.type
_entity.pdbx_description
1 polymer ?
#
loop_
_entity_poly.entity_id
_entity_poly.type
_entity_poly.pdbx_seq_one_letter_code
_entity_poly.pdbx_strand_id
1 'polypeptide(L)'
;MINRTTLILNNLFFILFFSILSAQPTYEFEIMSIPDLETPLGMNSDGEKIVGTNFSGMAVYWSDSTGSLFLGPGEAWGISENDRIFAELENSDGNWEAALVENEEITFLGNIEGGNTCDAFYSHGLGMSSDGATGVGWVGSIVAHPLFIGQMKMELWT
;
A
#
# COMPACT_ATOMS: atom_id res chain seq x y z
N MET A 1 46.49 -45.34 -9.52
CA MET A 1 45.52 -45.96 -8.57
C MET A 1 45.06 -44.90 -7.60
N ILE A 2 43.76 -44.61 -7.56
CA ILE A 2 43.18 -43.72 -6.54
C ILE A 2 43.06 -44.53 -5.24
N ASN A 3 43.50 -44.00 -4.11
CA ASN A 3 43.40 -44.72 -2.84
C ASN A 3 41.96 -44.71 -2.31
N ARG A 4 41.65 -45.67 -1.44
CA ARG A 4 40.29 -45.87 -0.91
C ARG A 4 39.72 -44.63 -0.23
N THR A 5 40.55 -43.87 0.48
CA THR A 5 40.18 -42.63 1.17
C THR A 5 39.81 -41.52 0.19
N THR A 6 40.58 -41.35 -0.88
CA THR A 6 40.31 -40.37 -1.95
C THR A 6 39.01 -40.70 -2.69
N LEU A 7 38.72 -41.99 -2.91
CA LEU A 7 37.45 -42.43 -3.50
C LEU A 7 36.25 -42.11 -2.59
N ILE A 8 36.37 -42.36 -1.29
CA ILE A 8 35.31 -42.07 -0.31
C ILE A 8 35.03 -40.57 -0.22
N LEU A 9 36.08 -39.74 -0.15
CA LEU A 9 35.94 -38.28 -0.09
C LEU A 9 35.28 -37.72 -1.36
N ASN A 10 35.67 -38.18 -2.54
CA ASN A 10 35.03 -37.77 -3.80
C ASN A 10 33.55 -38.14 -3.83
N ASN A 11 33.19 -39.35 -3.40
CA ASN A 11 31.79 -39.77 -3.36
C ASN A 11 30.99 -38.93 -2.36
N LEU A 12 31.57 -38.58 -1.21
CA LEU A 12 30.90 -37.75 -0.20
C LEU A 12 30.66 -36.33 -0.72
N PHE A 13 31.65 -35.73 -1.40
CA PHE A 13 31.50 -34.44 -2.07
C PHE A 13 30.42 -34.48 -3.15
N PHE A 14 30.39 -35.54 -3.96
CA PHE A 14 29.43 -35.70 -5.02
C PHE A 14 27.99 -35.79 -4.48
N ILE A 15 27.79 -36.57 -3.41
CA ILE A 15 26.50 -36.70 -2.73
C ILE A 15 26.07 -35.36 -2.13
N LEU A 16 26.96 -34.68 -1.40
CA LEU A 16 26.65 -33.39 -0.76
C LEU A 16 26.24 -32.34 -1.80
N PHE A 17 26.98 -32.25 -2.90
CA PHE A 17 26.69 -31.31 -3.98
C PHE A 17 25.32 -31.59 -4.62
N PHE A 18 25.01 -32.87 -4.89
CA PHE A 18 23.73 -33.25 -5.46
C PHE A 18 22.56 -32.97 -4.52
N SER A 19 22.73 -33.21 -3.21
CA SER A 19 21.72 -32.91 -2.20
C SER A 19 21.39 -31.42 -2.13
N ILE A 20 22.40 -30.54 -2.21
CA ILE A 20 22.19 -29.08 -2.21
C ILE A 20 21.47 -28.63 -3.48
N LEU A 21 21.82 -29.18 -4.65
CA LEU A 21 21.13 -28.89 -5.90
C LEU A 21 19.67 -29.36 -5.90
N SER A 22 19.39 -30.54 -5.36
CA SER A 22 18.01 -31.07 -5.27
C SER A 22 17.15 -30.41 -4.21
N ALA A 23 17.77 -29.76 -3.22
CA ALA A 23 17.10 -29.06 -2.14
C ALA A 23 16.94 -27.56 -2.43
N GLN A 24 17.22 -27.10 -3.65
CA GLN A 24 16.94 -25.71 -4.00
C GLN A 24 15.42 -25.49 -3.96
N PRO A 25 14.94 -24.47 -3.22
CA PRO A 25 13.53 -24.14 -3.23
C PRO A 25 13.15 -23.73 -4.66
N THR A 26 12.22 -24.45 -5.27
CA THR A 26 11.50 -23.96 -6.45
C THR A 26 10.56 -22.87 -5.95
N TYR A 27 10.95 -21.61 -6.15
CA TYR A 27 10.06 -20.48 -5.94
C TYR A 27 8.99 -20.52 -7.04
N GLU A 28 7.82 -21.05 -6.71
CA GLU A 28 6.61 -20.83 -7.49
C GLU A 28 5.97 -19.56 -6.96
N PHE A 29 5.78 -18.57 -7.84
CA PHE A 29 4.97 -17.40 -7.51
C PHE A 29 3.59 -17.59 -8.15
N GLU A 30 2.55 -17.32 -7.38
CA GLU A 30 1.17 -17.29 -7.86
C GLU A 30 0.79 -15.82 -8.08
N ILE A 31 0.32 -15.51 -9.29
CA ILE A 31 -0.31 -14.20 -9.57
C ILE A 31 -1.80 -14.39 -9.31
N MET A 32 -2.30 -13.77 -8.25
CA MET A 32 -3.72 -13.72 -7.96
C MET A 32 -4.32 -12.37 -8.37
N SER A 33 -5.53 -12.41 -8.92
CA SER A 33 -6.37 -11.22 -9.03
C SER A 33 -7.05 -11.00 -7.69
N ILE A 34 -7.00 -9.78 -7.17
CA ILE A 34 -7.78 -9.40 -6.00
C ILE A 34 -9.19 -9.04 -6.46
N PRO A 35 -10.25 -9.73 -5.96
CA PRO A 35 -11.62 -9.39 -6.31
C PRO A 35 -11.92 -7.93 -5.97
N ASP A 36 -12.63 -7.23 -6.85
CA ASP A 36 -13.10 -5.87 -6.62
C ASP A 36 -11.99 -4.82 -6.41
N LEU A 37 -10.72 -5.14 -6.67
CA LEU A 37 -9.61 -4.19 -6.63
C LEU A 37 -8.97 -4.15 -8.02
N GLU A 38 -9.19 -3.05 -8.75
CA GLU A 38 -8.67 -2.90 -10.11
C GLU A 38 -7.30 -2.24 -10.12
N THR A 39 -7.17 -1.13 -9.39
CA THR A 39 -5.92 -0.38 -9.31
C THR A 39 -5.40 -0.45 -7.88
N PRO A 40 -4.46 -1.37 -7.57
CA PRO A 40 -3.77 -1.36 -6.29
C PRO A 40 -2.84 -0.15 -6.20
N LEU A 41 -2.94 0.62 -5.12
CA LEU A 41 -2.21 1.87 -4.92
C LEU A 41 -1.24 1.81 -3.74
N GLY A 42 -1.55 0.99 -2.72
CA GLY A 42 -0.69 0.80 -1.56
C GLY A 42 -0.81 -0.61 -0.97
N MET A 43 0.25 -1.08 -0.31
CA MET A 43 0.26 -2.34 0.44
C MET A 43 1.14 -2.20 1.69
N ASN A 44 0.87 -3.01 2.70
CA ASN A 44 1.76 -3.16 3.84
C ASN A 44 2.98 -4.04 3.48
N SER A 45 3.99 -4.09 4.36
CA SER A 45 5.30 -4.68 4.06
C SER A 45 5.30 -6.17 3.72
N ASP A 46 4.32 -6.93 4.23
CA ASP A 46 4.16 -8.37 3.97
C ASP A 46 3.23 -8.66 2.77
N GLY A 47 2.53 -7.65 2.24
CA GLY A 47 1.60 -7.78 1.12
C GLY A 47 0.27 -8.45 1.47
N GLU A 48 -0.01 -8.72 2.75
CA GLU A 48 -1.27 -9.34 3.19
C GLU A 48 -2.45 -8.36 3.14
N LYS A 49 -2.16 -7.05 3.04
CA LYS A 49 -3.17 -5.98 2.99
C LYS A 49 -2.86 -5.01 1.88
N ILE A 50 -3.86 -4.75 1.04
CA ILE A 50 -3.73 -3.91 -0.14
C ILE A 50 -4.88 -2.92 -0.17
N VAL A 51 -4.58 -1.68 -0.55
CA VAL A 51 -5.57 -0.62 -0.76
C VAL A 51 -5.50 -0.10 -2.19
N GLY A 52 -6.62 0.41 -2.67
CA GLY A 52 -6.69 1.01 -3.99
C GLY A 52 -8.10 1.44 -4.39
N THR A 53 -8.41 1.30 -5.67
CA THR A 53 -9.73 1.62 -6.22
C THR A 53 -10.25 0.54 -7.16
N ASN A 54 -11.56 0.49 -7.33
CA ASN A 54 -12.25 -0.44 -8.22
C ASN A 54 -12.78 0.26 -9.49
N PHE A 55 -13.32 -0.51 -10.44
CA PHE A 55 -13.90 0.03 -11.68
C PHE A 55 -15.10 0.97 -11.49
N SER A 56 -15.71 0.97 -10.31
CA SER A 56 -16.83 1.86 -9.98
C SER A 56 -16.36 3.15 -9.29
N GLY A 57 -15.04 3.36 -9.15
CA GLY A 57 -14.48 4.50 -8.44
C GLY A 57 -14.70 4.44 -6.93
N MET A 58 -14.71 3.24 -6.34
CA MET A 58 -14.82 3.04 -4.90
C MET A 58 -13.44 2.75 -4.31
N ALA A 59 -13.15 3.37 -3.17
CA ALA A 59 -11.96 3.07 -2.38
C ALA A 59 -12.11 1.67 -1.79
N VAL A 60 -11.07 0.85 -1.94
CA VAL A 60 -11.07 -0.55 -1.52
C VAL A 60 -9.91 -0.82 -0.59
N TYR A 61 -10.23 -1.52 0.49
CA TYR A 61 -9.27 -2.25 1.31
C TYR A 61 -9.47 -3.74 1.04
N TRP A 62 -8.39 -4.49 0.90
CA TRP A 62 -8.42 -5.94 0.80
C TRP A 62 -7.41 -6.54 1.79
N SER A 63 -7.78 -7.66 2.38
CA SER A 63 -6.83 -8.54 3.05
C SER A 63 -7.16 -10.02 2.81
N ASP A 64 -6.16 -10.89 2.97
CA ASP A 64 -6.36 -12.34 2.91
C ASP A 64 -7.39 -12.84 3.94
N SER A 65 -7.51 -12.16 5.08
CA SER A 65 -8.39 -12.58 6.18
C SER A 65 -9.84 -12.13 6.02
N THR A 66 -10.07 -10.96 5.41
CA THR A 66 -11.40 -10.32 5.33
C THR A 66 -11.97 -10.29 3.92
N GLY A 67 -11.14 -10.47 2.89
CA GLY A 67 -11.49 -10.11 1.52
C GLY A 67 -11.63 -8.59 1.36
N SER A 68 -12.37 -8.18 0.34
CA SER A 68 -12.53 -6.77 -0.06
C SER A 68 -13.59 -6.05 0.78
N LEU A 69 -13.25 -4.86 1.26
CA LEU A 69 -14.12 -3.91 1.95
C LEU A 69 -14.15 -2.60 1.16
N PHE A 70 -15.35 -2.06 0.95
CA PHE A 70 -15.54 -0.77 0.30
C PHE A 70 -15.59 0.33 1.35
N LEU A 71 -14.69 1.31 1.23
CA LEU A 71 -14.56 2.41 2.19
C LEU A 71 -15.45 3.61 1.81
N GLY A 72 -15.86 3.70 0.55
CA GLY A 72 -16.71 4.77 0.01
C GLY A 72 -16.32 5.14 -1.41
N PRO A 73 -17.02 6.09 -2.06
CA PRO A 73 -16.59 6.66 -3.33
C PRO A 73 -15.21 7.31 -3.17
N GLY A 74 -14.25 6.90 -3.99
CA GLY A 74 -12.89 7.45 -4.04
C GLY A 74 -11.77 6.44 -4.17
N GLU A 75 -10.63 6.78 -3.58
CA GLU A 75 -9.37 6.04 -3.75
C GLU A 75 -8.64 5.92 -2.42
N ALA A 76 -8.24 4.69 -2.07
CA ALA A 76 -7.39 4.43 -0.91
C ALA A 76 -5.94 4.30 -1.37
N TRP A 77 -5.07 5.19 -0.88
CA TRP A 77 -3.77 5.44 -1.48
C TRP A 77 -2.59 4.82 -0.74
N GLY A 78 -2.71 4.68 0.57
CA GLY A 78 -1.66 4.09 1.40
C GLY A 78 -2.23 3.43 2.63
N ILE A 79 -1.57 2.36 3.06
CA ILE A 79 -1.87 1.64 4.29
C ILE A 79 -0.58 1.47 5.07
N SER A 80 -0.65 1.70 6.38
CA SER A 80 0.46 1.49 7.31
C SER A 80 0.44 0.09 7.91
N GLU A 81 1.50 -0.27 8.64
CA GLU A 81 1.61 -1.57 9.31
C GLU A 81 0.61 -1.72 10.49
N ASN A 82 0.07 -0.60 10.99
CA ASN A 82 -0.94 -0.56 12.04
C ASN A 82 -2.36 -0.31 11.51
N ASP A 83 -2.64 -0.71 10.26
CA ASP A 83 -3.98 -0.71 9.64
C ASP A 83 -4.62 0.68 9.48
N ARG A 84 -3.81 1.74 9.48
CA ARG A 84 -4.26 3.09 9.17
C ARG A 84 -4.19 3.30 7.67
N ILE A 85 -5.28 3.73 7.08
CA ILE A 85 -5.38 3.97 5.65
C ILE A 85 -5.50 5.48 5.42
N PHE A 86 -4.73 5.98 4.46
CA PHE A 86 -4.89 7.31 3.94
C PHE A 86 -5.63 7.23 2.60
N ALA A 87 -6.77 7.92 2.51
CA ALA A 87 -7.68 7.85 1.37
C ALA A 87 -8.13 9.23 0.93
N GLU A 88 -8.67 9.30 -0.28
CA GLU A 88 -9.51 10.38 -0.79
C GLU A 88 -10.94 9.82 -0.87
N LEU A 89 -11.88 10.42 -0.15
CA LEU A 89 -13.27 9.95 -0.08
C LEU A 89 -14.26 11.09 -0.26
N GLU A 90 -15.39 10.79 -0.89
CA GLU A 90 -16.55 11.70 -0.93
C GLU A 90 -17.27 11.69 0.44
N ASN A 91 -17.45 12.87 1.03
CA ASN A 91 -18.18 13.05 2.28
C ASN A 91 -19.70 13.18 2.04
N SER A 92 -20.48 13.30 3.13
CA SER A 92 -21.95 13.37 3.05
C SER A 92 -22.50 14.59 2.30
N ASP A 93 -21.70 15.64 2.14
CA ASP A 93 -22.06 16.87 1.43
C ASP A 93 -21.66 16.83 -0.05
N GLY A 94 -21.04 15.73 -0.50
CA GLY A 94 -20.53 15.55 -1.86
C GLY A 94 -19.16 16.18 -2.12
N ASN A 95 -18.41 16.52 -1.06
CA ASN A 95 -17.05 17.04 -1.17
C ASN A 95 -16.04 15.90 -1.13
N TRP A 96 -15.00 16.00 -1.95
CA TRP A 96 -13.92 15.03 -2.02
C TRP A 96 -12.79 15.43 -1.08
N GLU A 97 -12.59 14.71 0.01
CA GLU A 97 -11.66 15.10 1.08
C GLU A 97 -10.65 14.00 1.41
N ALA A 98 -9.46 14.41 1.87
CA ALA A 98 -8.54 13.48 2.48
C ALA A 98 -9.16 12.89 3.75
N ALA A 99 -9.09 11.57 3.86
CA ALA A 99 -9.64 10.81 4.95
C ALA A 99 -8.58 9.90 5.55
N LEU A 100 -8.59 9.84 6.89
CA LEU A 100 -7.91 8.81 7.64
C LEU A 100 -8.94 7.74 7.99
N VAL A 101 -8.67 6.49 7.61
CA VAL A 101 -9.47 5.35 8.04
C VAL A 101 -8.67 4.55 9.04
N GLU A 102 -9.22 4.37 10.23
CA GLU A 102 -8.63 3.55 11.30
C GLU A 102 -9.74 2.94 12.14
N ASN A 103 -9.61 1.67 12.53
CA ASN A 103 -10.62 0.95 13.31
C ASN A 103 -12.04 1.01 12.70
N GLU A 104 -12.14 0.90 11.36
CA GLU A 104 -13.41 0.99 10.60
C GLU A 104 -14.10 2.37 10.65
N GLU A 105 -13.48 3.36 11.27
CA GLU A 105 -13.98 4.74 11.30
C GLU A 105 -13.27 5.61 10.27
N ILE A 106 -14.05 6.45 9.60
CA ILE A 106 -13.56 7.40 8.60
C ILE A 106 -13.53 8.79 9.24
N THR A 107 -12.34 9.37 9.36
CA THR A 107 -12.13 10.74 9.79
C THR A 107 -11.74 11.58 8.59
N PHE A 108 -12.67 12.43 8.13
CA PHE A 108 -12.36 13.46 7.14
C PHE A 108 -11.48 14.53 7.77
N LEU A 109 -10.35 14.82 7.13
CA LEU A 109 -9.34 15.75 7.64
C LEU A 109 -9.67 17.22 7.32
N GLY A 110 -10.75 17.43 6.58
CA GLY A 110 -11.25 18.74 6.19
C GLY A 110 -10.53 19.31 4.98
N ASN A 111 -11.05 20.46 4.54
CA ASN A 111 -10.52 21.24 3.45
C ASN A 111 -9.64 22.39 3.98
N ILE A 112 -8.84 23.01 3.11
CA ILE A 112 -8.17 24.27 3.44
C ILE A 112 -9.21 25.36 3.71
N GLU A 113 -8.90 26.28 4.63
CA GLU A 113 -9.78 27.40 4.96
C GLU A 113 -10.09 28.24 3.70
N GLY A 114 -11.38 28.40 3.37
CA GLY A 114 -11.83 29.12 2.18
C GLY A 114 -11.82 28.32 0.88
N GLY A 115 -11.49 27.02 0.92
CA GLY A 115 -11.58 26.12 -0.23
C GLY A 115 -13.03 25.79 -0.64
N ASN A 116 -13.26 25.60 -1.94
CA ASN A 116 -14.47 25.06 -2.53
C ASN A 116 -14.53 23.51 -2.46
N THR A 117 -15.64 22.91 -2.89
CA THR A 117 -15.92 21.45 -2.84
C THR A 117 -14.88 20.59 -3.57
N CYS A 118 -14.15 21.18 -4.52
CA CYS A 118 -13.04 20.60 -5.27
C CYS A 118 -11.67 21.15 -4.84
N ASP A 119 -11.59 22.10 -3.90
CA ASP A 119 -10.30 22.57 -3.33
C ASP A 119 -9.80 21.63 -2.23
N ALA A 120 -10.62 20.68 -1.79
CA ALA A 120 -10.17 19.59 -0.95
C ALA A 120 -9.23 18.61 -1.71
N PHE A 121 -9.08 18.80 -3.04
CA PHE A 121 -8.03 18.24 -3.91
C PHE A 121 -6.63 18.89 -3.75
N TYR A 122 -6.31 19.44 -2.57
CA TYR A 122 -4.92 19.83 -2.25
C TYR A 122 -4.14 18.73 -1.50
N SER A 123 -4.69 17.52 -1.43
CA SER A 123 -3.94 16.34 -0.99
C SER A 123 -4.56 15.06 -1.54
N HIS A 124 -4.27 14.68 -2.78
CA HIS A 124 -4.36 13.25 -3.12
C HIS A 124 -3.54 12.52 -2.08
N GLY A 125 -4.09 11.56 -1.35
CA GLY A 125 -3.23 10.65 -0.61
C GLY A 125 -2.20 10.11 -1.60
N LEU A 126 -0.92 10.34 -1.39
CA LEU A 126 0.12 9.73 -2.24
C LEU A 126 0.76 8.56 -1.53
N GLY A 127 0.60 8.51 -0.21
CA GLY A 127 1.09 7.43 0.61
C GLY A 127 0.93 7.75 2.08
N MET A 128 1.13 6.71 2.86
CA MET A 128 1.15 6.72 4.32
C MET A 128 2.51 6.18 4.75
N SER A 129 3.11 6.74 5.80
CA SER A 129 4.31 6.17 6.42
C SER A 129 4.01 4.81 7.04
N SER A 130 5.01 3.95 7.14
CA SER A 130 4.81 2.59 7.68
C SER A 130 4.31 2.58 9.13
N ASP A 131 4.70 3.58 9.94
CA ASP A 131 4.20 3.77 11.32
C ASP A 131 2.79 4.40 11.39
N GLY A 132 2.24 4.77 10.24
CA GLY A 132 0.95 5.42 10.09
C GLY A 132 0.91 6.86 10.62
N ALA A 133 2.04 7.45 11.01
CA ALA A 133 2.07 8.77 11.64
C ALA A 133 2.00 9.93 10.64
N THR A 134 2.28 9.70 9.36
CA THR A 134 2.34 10.74 8.34
C THR A 134 1.73 10.26 7.04
N GLY A 135 0.67 10.95 6.59
CA GLY A 135 0.20 10.90 5.21
C GLY A 135 0.83 12.02 4.39
N VAL A 136 1.07 11.78 3.10
CA VAL A 136 1.48 12.83 2.16
C VAL A 136 0.36 13.01 1.15
N GLY A 137 0.13 14.25 0.73
CA GLY A 137 -0.61 14.49 -0.49
C GLY A 137 -0.11 15.66 -1.33
N TRP A 138 -0.68 15.81 -2.53
CA TRP A 138 -0.27 16.83 -3.48
C TRP A 138 -1.17 18.07 -3.47
N VAL A 139 -0.55 19.25 -3.41
CA VAL A 139 -1.18 20.56 -3.59
C VAL A 139 -0.92 21.06 -5.03
N GLY A 140 -1.92 21.09 -5.91
CA GLY A 140 -1.79 21.57 -7.30
C GLY A 140 -2.74 22.72 -7.65
N SER A 141 -2.24 23.94 -7.83
CA SER A 141 -3.03 25.14 -8.17
C SER A 141 -3.43 25.20 -9.65
N ILE A 142 -4.68 25.62 -9.93
CA ILE A 142 -5.03 26.27 -11.20
C ILE A 142 -4.20 27.56 -11.34
N VAL A 143 -3.26 27.55 -12.31
CA VAL A 143 -2.46 28.67 -12.82
C VAL A 143 -1.72 29.52 -11.76
N ALA A 144 -0.57 29.04 -11.29
CA ALA A 144 0.44 29.92 -10.68
C ALA A 144 1.87 29.40 -10.91
N HIS A 145 2.81 30.33 -11.01
CA HIS A 145 4.24 30.19 -11.28
C HIS A 145 4.97 29.03 -10.56
N PRO A 146 6.10 28.53 -11.11
CA PRO A 146 6.79 27.33 -10.66
C PRO A 146 7.68 27.64 -9.45
N LEU A 147 7.10 27.78 -8.26
CA LEU A 147 7.83 27.88 -7.01
C LEU A 147 6.82 27.60 -5.91
N PHE A 148 6.61 26.34 -5.50
CA PHE A 148 6.25 25.93 -4.13
C PHE A 148 6.04 24.41 -4.16
N ILE A 149 7.10 23.66 -3.86
CA ILE A 149 7.01 22.27 -3.43
C ILE A 149 6.82 22.35 -1.91
N GLY A 150 5.60 22.15 -1.42
CA GLY A 150 5.30 22.09 0.01
C GLY A 150 5.12 20.64 0.45
N GLN A 151 5.93 20.15 1.38
CA GLN A 151 5.60 18.95 2.15
C GLN A 151 4.60 19.35 3.24
N MET A 152 3.37 18.82 3.22
CA MET A 152 2.55 18.80 4.43
C MET A 152 3.01 17.61 5.28
N LYS A 153 3.77 17.89 6.34
CA LYS A 153 4.00 16.93 7.42
C LYS A 153 2.84 17.09 8.40
N MET A 154 1.84 16.21 8.30
CA MET A 154 0.89 16.07 9.40
C MET A 154 1.56 15.31 10.54
N GLU A 155 1.90 16.00 11.61
CA GLU A 155 2.16 15.35 12.91
C GLU A 155 0.80 15.14 13.57
N LEU A 156 0.30 13.90 13.52
CA LEU A 156 -0.92 13.49 14.23
C LEU A 156 -0.58 13.41 15.73
N TRP A 157 -0.87 14.46 16.49
CA TRP A 157 -0.70 14.48 17.94
C TRP A 157 -1.84 13.69 18.59
N THR A 158 -1.46 12.65 19.33
CA THR A 158 -2.35 11.84 20.21
C THR A 158 -2.95 12.66 21.34
#